data_AF-A0A7J7R2Q1-F1
#
_entry.id   AF-A0A7J7R2Q1-F1
#
_cell.length_a   1.000
_cell.length_b   1.000
_cell.length_c   1.000
_cell.angle_alpha   90.00
_cell.angle_beta   90.00
_cell.angle_gamma   90.00
#
_symmetry.space_group_name_H-M   'P 1'
#
loop_
_entity.id
_entity.type
_entity.pdbx_description
1 polymer ?
#
loop_
_entity_poly.entity_id
_entity_poly.type
_entity_poly.pdbx_seq_one_letter_code
_entity_poly.pdbx_strand_id
1 'polypeptide(L)'
;MHIHVARIDKKDVPGERDFMRRWLHERFEIKDKLLIEFYDSPDPDRRNRFPGESVSSKLSLRKTLPSLLVLSGLTAGMLATEAGRKLYVKTWLYGTLLGCLWVSIKA
;
A
#
# COMPACT_ATOMS: atom_id res chain seq x y z
N MET A 1 2.17 -3.88 -12.22
CA MET A 1 2.20 -4.04 -10.76
C MET A 1 2.29 -5.52 -10.46
N HIS A 2 3.37 -5.96 -9.84
CA HIS A 2 3.53 -7.35 -9.40
C HIS A 2 3.17 -7.42 -7.91
N ILE A 3 2.31 -8.36 -7.54
CA ILE A 3 1.88 -8.56 -6.15
C ILE A 3 2.20 -10.01 -5.80
N HIS A 4 3.10 -10.20 -4.85
CA HIS A 4 3.35 -11.51 -4.25
C HIS A 4 2.52 -11.64 -2.97
N VAL A 5 1.68 -12.67 -2.88
CA VAL A 5 0.84 -12.93 -1.70
C VAL A 5 1.25 -14.26 -1.10
N ALA A 6 1.87 -14.21 0.08
CA ALA A 6 2.13 -15.39 0.89
C ALA A 6 0.95 -15.60 1.86
N ARG A 7 0.18 -16.69 1.68
CA ARG A 7 -0.89 -17.05 2.60
C ARG A 7 -0.30 -17.85 3.76
N ILE A 8 -0.49 -17.36 4.97
CA ILE A 8 -0.01 -17.98 6.21
C ILE A 8 -1.23 -18.49 6.99
N ASP A 9 -1.20 -19.74 7.43
CA ASP A 9 -2.27 -20.29 8.27
C ASP A 9 -2.14 -19.74 9.70
N LYS A 10 -3.26 -19.56 10.40
CA LYS A 10 -3.26 -19.07 11.78
C LYS A 10 -2.45 -19.97 12.71
N LYS A 11 -2.41 -21.28 12.44
CA LYS A 11 -1.62 -22.25 13.22
C LYS A 11 -0.10 -21.99 13.14
N ASP A 12 0.36 -21.36 12.07
CA ASP A 12 1.77 -21.08 11.83
C ASP A 12 2.21 -19.74 12.46
N VAL A 13 1.27 -19.00 13.06
CA VAL A 13 1.53 -17.73 13.75
C VAL A 13 1.75 -18.00 15.24
N PRO A 14 2.96 -17.77 15.77
CA PRO A 14 3.25 -18.00 17.19
C PRO A 14 2.46 -17.04 18.08
N GLY A 15 1.84 -17.58 19.14
CA GLY A 15 1.03 -16.81 20.08
C GLY A 15 1.81 -16.06 21.15
N GLU A 16 3.06 -16.47 21.41
CA GLU A 16 3.91 -15.90 22.46
C GLU A 16 4.79 -14.76 21.93
N ARG A 17 4.94 -13.66 22.69
CA ARG A 17 5.55 -12.40 22.20
C ARG A 17 6.99 -12.56 21.70
N ASP A 18 7.84 -13.29 22.44
CA ASP A 18 9.26 -13.40 22.09
C ASP A 18 9.51 -14.27 20.85
N PHE A 19 8.65 -15.27 20.62
CA PHE A 19 8.66 -16.07 19.40
C PHE A 19 8.04 -15.30 18.23
N MET A 20 7.00 -14.50 18.48
CA MET A 20 6.39 -13.62 17.49
C MET A 20 7.37 -12.59 16.93
N ARG A 21 8.19 -11.97 17.79
CA ARG A 21 9.22 -11.01 17.34
C ARG A 21 10.20 -11.66 16.37
N ARG A 22 10.72 -12.85 16.71
CA ARG A 22 11.66 -13.59 15.86
C ARG A 22 11.03 -14.04 14.56
N TRP A 23 9.83 -14.61 14.64
CA TRP A 23 9.07 -15.05 13.47
C TRP A 23 8.77 -13.90 12.50
N LEU A 24 8.36 -12.73 13.00
CA LEU A 24 8.15 -11.54 12.16
C LEU A 24 9.45 -11.12 11.48
N HIS A 25 10.57 -11.12 12.20
CA HIS A 25 11.85 -10.74 11.64
C HIS A 25 12.24 -11.65 10.47
N GLU A 26 12.12 -12.98 10.64
CA GLU A 26 12.35 -13.94 9.56
C GLU A 26 11.46 -13.69 8.33
N ARG A 27 10.18 -13.33 8.55
CA ARG A 27 9.26 -13.00 7.45
C ARG A 27 9.68 -11.73 6.70
N PHE A 28 10.18 -10.73 7.42
CA PHE A 28 10.71 -9.53 6.79
C PHE A 28 11.99 -9.79 6.01
N GLU A 29 12.87 -10.63 6.54
CA GLU A 29 14.09 -11.04 5.85
C GLU A 29 13.79 -11.76 4.53
N ILE A 30 12.84 -12.71 4.54
CA ILE A 30 12.38 -13.39 3.32
C ILE A 30 11.82 -12.39 2.31
N LYS A 31 10.99 -11.44 2.77
CA LYS A 31 10.41 -10.39 1.92
C LYS A 31 11.49 -9.51 1.30
N ASP A 32 12.49 -9.10 2.07
CA ASP A 32 13.59 -8.25 1.58
C ASP A 32 14.46 -9.00 0.57
N LYS A 33 14.77 -10.28 0.82
CA LYS A 33 15.49 -11.12 -0.14
C LYS A 33 14.74 -11.27 -1.47
N LEU A 34 13.42 -11.50 -1.42
CA LEU A 34 12.57 -11.55 -2.61
C LEU A 34 12.58 -10.23 -3.39
N LEU A 35 12.62 -9.10 -2.68
CA LEU A 35 12.67 -7.78 -3.29
C LEU A 35 14.01 -7.52 -3.98
N ILE A 36 15.11 -7.91 -3.32
CA ILE A 36 16.46 -7.83 -3.90
C ILE A 36 16.55 -8.69 -5.16
N GLU A 37 16.09 -9.95 -5.11
CA GLU A 37 16.10 -10.82 -6.30
C GLU A 37 15.24 -10.26 -7.45
N PHE A 38 14.11 -9.60 -7.12
CA PHE A 38 13.26 -8.97 -8.12
C PHE A 38 13.96 -7.81 -8.85
N TYR A 39 14.71 -6.95 -8.14
CA TYR A 39 15.33 -5.75 -8.73
C TYR A 39 16.77 -5.99 -9.24
N ASP A 40 17.57 -6.71 -8.48
CA ASP A 40 19.04 -6.77 -8.58
C ASP A 40 19.58 -8.14 -9.01
N SER A 41 18.72 -9.09 -9.38
CA SER A 41 19.18 -10.40 -9.87
C SER A 41 20.08 -10.26 -11.12
N PRO A 42 21.29 -10.88 -11.13
CA PRO A 42 22.16 -10.92 -12.30
C PRO A 42 21.61 -11.81 -13.42
N ASP A 43 20.69 -12.72 -13.08
CA ASP A 43 19.97 -13.56 -14.02
C ASP A 43 18.77 -12.79 -14.61
N PRO A 44 18.75 -12.51 -15.94
CA PRO A 44 17.68 -11.77 -16.59
C PRO A 44 16.31 -12.47 -16.52
N ASP A 45 16.26 -13.79 -16.36
CA ASP A 45 15.00 -14.54 -16.26
C ASP A 45 14.33 -14.41 -14.88
N ARG A 46 15.12 -14.17 -13.84
CA ARG A 46 14.64 -13.94 -12.46
C ARG A 46 14.35 -12.48 -12.19
N ARG A 47 15.01 -11.58 -12.91
CA ARG A 47 14.81 -10.14 -12.77
C ARG A 47 13.39 -9.74 -13.19
N ASN A 48 12.76 -8.89 -12.39
CA ASN A 48 11.37 -8.45 -12.53
C ASN A 48 10.31 -9.57 -12.44
N ARG A 49 10.65 -10.73 -11.86
CA ARG A 49 9.69 -11.81 -11.61
C ARG A 49 9.81 -12.28 -10.17
N PHE A 50 8.66 -12.54 -9.55
CA PHE A 50 8.63 -13.26 -8.28
C PHE A 50 8.64 -14.77 -8.54
N PRO A 51 9.21 -15.59 -7.64
CA PRO A 51 9.22 -17.03 -7.79
C PRO A 51 7.81 -17.63 -7.74
N GLY A 52 7.59 -18.69 -8.53
CA GLY A 52 6.32 -19.43 -8.60
C GLY A 52 5.46 -19.09 -9.83
N GLU A 53 4.24 -19.62 -9.86
CA GLU A 53 3.29 -19.34 -10.94
C GLU A 53 2.65 -17.97 -10.75
N SER A 54 2.86 -17.08 -11.72
CA SER A 54 2.24 -15.77 -11.74
C SER A 54 0.92 -15.80 -12.52
N VAL A 55 -0.17 -15.37 -11.90
CA VAL A 55 -1.43 -15.13 -12.62
C VAL A 55 -1.48 -13.67 -13.07
N SER A 56 -1.50 -13.44 -14.38
CA SER A 56 -1.69 -12.11 -14.93
C SER A 56 -3.17 -11.74 -14.94
N SER A 57 -3.63 -11.05 -13.90
CA SER A 57 -4.95 -10.42 -13.88
C SER A 57 -4.91 -9.06 -14.58
N LYS A 58 -5.48 -8.97 -15.79
CA LYS A 58 -5.64 -7.68 -16.50
C LYS A 58 -6.82 -6.93 -15.89
N LEU A 59 -6.54 -5.82 -15.18
CA LEU A 59 -7.59 -4.94 -14.70
C LEU A 59 -8.26 -4.25 -15.90
N SER A 60 -9.52 -4.56 -16.16
CA SER A 60 -10.25 -3.98 -17.28
C SER A 60 -10.48 -2.50 -17.03
N LEU A 61 -10.02 -1.65 -17.95
CA LEU A 61 -10.26 -0.21 -17.92
C LEU A 61 -11.74 0.13 -17.78
N ARG A 62 -12.64 -0.69 -18.35
CA ARG A 62 -14.10 -0.48 -18.22
C ARG A 62 -14.60 -0.58 -16.77
N LYS A 63 -13.89 -1.29 -15.90
CA LYS A 63 -14.23 -1.41 -14.47
C LYS A 63 -13.71 -0.23 -13.63
N THR A 64 -12.65 0.43 -14.08
CA THR A 64 -11.97 1.50 -13.33
C THR A 64 -12.27 2.90 -13.87
N LEU A 65 -12.55 3.03 -15.17
CA LEU A 65 -12.85 4.32 -15.80
C LEU A 65 -14.12 4.98 -15.24
N PRO A 66 -15.26 4.28 -15.04
CA PRO A 66 -16.46 4.93 -14.52
C PRO A 66 -16.24 5.50 -13.12
N SER A 67 -15.61 4.75 -12.21
CA SER A 67 -15.33 5.22 -10.85
C SER A 67 -14.34 6.38 -10.86
N LEU A 68 -13.29 6.30 -11.69
CA LEU A 68 -12.32 7.38 -11.85
C LEU A 68 -12.99 8.66 -12.35
N LEU A 69 -13.82 8.58 -13.39
CA LEU A 69 -14.52 9.74 -13.96
C LEU A 69 -15.49 10.38 -12.98
N VAL A 70 -16.26 9.56 -12.25
CA VAL A 70 -17.21 10.06 -11.24
C VAL A 70 -16.45 10.76 -10.11
N LEU A 71 -15.41 10.11 -9.55
CA LEU A 71 -14.62 10.69 -8.47
C LEU A 71 -13.88 11.96 -8.91
N SER A 72 -13.26 11.94 -10.10
CA SER A 72 -12.57 13.11 -10.64
C SER A 72 -13.53 14.25 -10.95
N GLY A 73 -14.70 13.94 -11.53
CA GLY A 73 -15.73 14.93 -11.85
C GLY A 73 -16.30 15.61 -10.60
N LEU A 74 -16.67 14.82 -9.60
CA LEU A 74 -17.16 15.35 -8.32
C LEU A 74 -16.09 16.18 -7.60
N THR A 75 -14.85 15.70 -7.57
CA THR A 75 -13.73 16.42 -6.93
C THR A 75 -13.42 17.72 -7.67
N ALA A 76 -13.38 17.71 -9.00
CA ALA A 76 -13.17 18.90 -9.81
C ALA A 76 -14.31 19.91 -9.63
N GLY A 77 -15.57 19.46 -9.62
CA GLY A 77 -16.73 20.31 -9.35
C GLY A 77 -16.66 20.96 -7.96
N MET A 78 -16.28 20.20 -6.94
CA MET A 78 -16.07 20.73 -5.60
C MET A 78 -14.99 21.81 -5.58
N LEU A 79 -13.84 21.57 -6.23
CA LEU A 79 -12.70 22.51 -6.26
C LEU A 79 -12.98 23.76 -7.12
N ALA A 80 -13.83 23.66 -8.13
CA ALA A 80 -14.25 24.79 -8.95
C ALA A 80 -15.08 25.81 -8.16
N THR A 81 -15.82 25.36 -7.13
CA THR A 81 -16.56 26.26 -6.24
C THR A 81 -15.66 26.91 -5.20
N GLU A 82 -15.92 28.18 -4.87
CA GLU A 82 -15.17 28.87 -3.81
C GLU A 82 -15.37 28.22 -2.42
N ALA A 83 -16.58 27.72 -2.15
CA ALA A 83 -16.92 27.04 -0.92
C ALA A 83 -16.14 25.73 -0.78
N GLY A 84 -16.12 24.89 -1.84
CA GLY A 84 -15.40 23.62 -1.83
C GLY A 84 -13.88 23.79 -1.77
N ARG A 85 -13.32 24.81 -2.43
CA ARG A 85 -11.89 25.14 -2.31
C ARG A 85 -11.51 25.56 -0.89
N LYS A 86 -12.31 26.43 -0.26
CA LYS A 86 -12.09 26.82 1.15
C LYS A 86 -12.20 25.62 2.09
N LEU A 87 -13.17 24.73 1.86
CA LEU A 87 -13.33 23.51 2.63
C LEU A 87 -12.10 22.60 2.50
N TYR A 88 -11.63 22.33 1.28
CA TYR A 88 -10.47 21.48 1.03
C TYR A 88 -9.21 21.97 1.75
N VAL A 89 -8.90 23.26 1.62
CA VAL A 89 -7.74 23.88 2.27
C VAL A 89 -7.87 23.85 3.80
N LYS A 90 -9.05 24.15 4.34
CA LYS A 90 -9.31 24.09 5.78
C LYS A 90 -9.15 22.67 6.32
N THR A 91 -9.76 21.67 5.69
CA THR A 91 -9.66 20.27 6.10
C THR A 91 -8.21 19.80 6.09
N TRP A 92 -7.43 20.19 5.08
CA TRP A 92 -6.01 19.88 5.02
C TRP A 92 -5.23 20.53 6.18
N LEU A 93 -5.39 21.85 6.38
CA LEU A 93 -4.75 22.57 7.48
C LEU A 93 -5.10 22.01 8.86
N TYR A 94 -6.39 21.82 9.15
CA TYR A 94 -6.84 21.28 10.43
C TYR A 94 -6.38 19.83 10.62
N GLY A 95 -6.40 19.01 9.56
CA GLY A 95 -5.90 17.64 9.61
C GLY A 95 -4.41 17.56 9.94
N THR A 96 -3.59 18.41 9.31
CA THR A 96 -2.16 18.49 9.60
C THR A 96 -1.90 18.99 11.02
N LEU A 97 -2.57 20.05 11.47
CA LEU A 97 -2.43 20.56 12.84
C LEU A 97 -2.80 19.50 13.88
N LEU A 98 -3.91 18.78 13.68
CA LEU A 98 -4.35 17.72 14.57
C LEU A 98 -3.37 16.53 14.58
N GLY A 99 -2.82 16.18 13.42
CA GLY A 99 -1.79 15.15 13.29
C GLY A 99 -0.50 15.53 14.01
N CYS A 100 -0.02 16.77 13.83
CA CYS A 100 1.16 17.29 14.55
C CYS A 100 0.92 17.31 16.07
N LEU A 101 -0.27 17.74 16.50
CA LEU A 101 -0.65 17.75 17.92
C LEU A 101 -0.66 16.31 18.48
N TRP A 102 -1.25 15.36 17.77
CA TRP A 102 -1.29 13.95 18.19
C TRP A 102 0.11 13.34 18.34
N VAL A 103 1.00 13.59 17.37
CA VAL A 103 2.39 13.13 17.44
C VAL A 103 3.11 13.79 18.62
N SER A 104 2.88 15.09 18.87
CA SER A 104 3.54 15.82 19.95
C SER A 104 3.06 15.42 21.35
N ILE A 105 1.80 14.97 21.50
CA ILE A 105 1.26 14.47 22.78
C ILE A 105 1.76 13.05 23.08
N LYS A 106 2.10 12.28 22.04
CA LYS A 106 2.51 10.87 22.16
C LYS A 106 4.03 10.67 22.12
N ALA A 107 4.79 11.71 21.77
CA ALA A 107 6.26 11.78 21.88
C ALA A 107 6.66 12.20 23.30
#